data_AF-A0A420Z8I3-F1
#
_entry.id   AF-A0A420Z8I3-F1
#
_cell.length_a   1.000
_cell.length_b   1.000
_cell.length_c   1.000
_cell.angle_alpha   90.00
_cell.angle_beta   90.00
_cell.angle_gamma   90.00
#
_symmetry.space_group_name_H-M   'P 1'
#
loop_
_entity.id
_entity.type
_entity.pdbx_description
1 polymer ?
#
loop_
_entity_poly.entity_id
_entity_poly.type
_entity_poly.pdbx_seq_one_letter_code
_entity_poly.pdbx_strand_id
1 'polypeptide(L)'
;MSGKSDFSKQCLKYYKTLITGALFATGNFLMYEHLFRYGGFDLELLGHEWYGLGLILIGTGLSIKWGQLQGLIKAIKNRRIRAIIDEGER
;
A
#
# COMPACT_ATOMS: atom_id res chain seq x y z
N MET A 1 -12.83 19.11 -31.24
CA MET A 1 -13.02 18.36 -29.98
C MET A 1 -12.29 19.11 -28.87
N SER A 2 -13.00 19.89 -28.05
CA SER A 2 -12.39 20.60 -26.92
C SER A 2 -12.23 19.62 -25.76
N GLY A 3 -11.02 19.08 -25.59
CA GLY A 3 -10.66 18.14 -24.53
C GLY A 3 -10.54 18.81 -23.17
N LYS A 4 -11.66 19.33 -22.64
CA LYS A 4 -11.70 19.70 -21.22
C LYS A 4 -11.77 18.39 -20.43
N SER A 5 -10.71 18.10 -19.67
CA SER A 5 -10.69 17.02 -18.70
C SER A 5 -11.80 17.27 -17.69
N ASP A 6 -12.91 16.55 -17.86
CA ASP A 6 -14.02 16.61 -16.94
C ASP A 6 -13.58 15.90 -15.65
N PHE A 7 -13.06 16.67 -14.69
CA PHE A 7 -12.61 16.19 -13.37
C PHE A 7 -13.80 15.85 -12.47
N SER A 8 -14.77 15.12 -13.01
CA SER A 8 -15.89 14.60 -12.25
C SER A 8 -15.37 13.67 -11.13
N LYS A 9 -16.12 13.55 -10.04
CA LYS A 9 -15.77 12.66 -8.92
C LYS A 9 -15.55 11.21 -9.38
N GLN A 10 -16.25 10.77 -10.43
CA GLN A 10 -16.09 9.45 -11.02
C GLN A 10 -14.76 9.32 -11.77
N CYS A 11 -14.40 10.34 -12.55
CA CYS A 11 -13.13 10.43 -13.27
C CYS A 11 -11.93 10.38 -12.31
N LEU A 12 -11.99 11.15 -11.21
CA LEU A 12 -10.97 11.11 -10.16
C LEU A 12 -10.86 9.73 -9.48
N LYS A 13 -11.99 9.07 -9.21
CA LYS A 13 -12.00 7.71 -8.64
C LYS A 13 -11.39 6.70 -9.60
N TYR A 14 -11.66 6.82 -10.88
CA TYR A 14 -11.10 5.98 -11.93
C TYR A 14 -9.58 6.15 -12.03
N TYR A 15 -9.07 7.38 -12.16
CA TYR A 15 -7.64 7.65 -12.19
C TYR A 15 -6.93 7.21 -10.91
N LYS A 16 -7.54 7.41 -9.74
CA LYS A 16 -7.01 6.90 -8.47
C LYS A 16 -6.83 5.38 -8.51
N THR A 17 -7.80 4.66 -9.09
CA THR A 17 -7.76 3.20 -9.22
C THR A 17 -6.66 2.77 -10.18
N LEU A 18 -6.54 3.44 -11.34
CA LEU A 18 -5.46 3.18 -12.31
C LEU A 18 -4.08 3.41 -11.72
N ILE A 19 -3.85 4.55 -11.05
CA ILE A 19 -2.58 4.88 -10.41
C ILE A 19 -2.26 3.83 -9.34
N THR A 20 -3.24 3.46 -8.52
CA THR A 20 -3.08 2.42 -7.49
C THR A 20 -2.66 1.09 -8.11
N GLY A 21 -3.33 0.66 -9.18
CA GLY A 21 -2.99 -0.57 -9.90
C GLY A 21 -1.59 -0.52 -10.52
N ALA A 22 -1.21 0.60 -11.13
CA ALA A 22 0.12 0.81 -11.70
C ALA A 22 1.21 0.74 -10.63
N LEU A 23 1.01 1.39 -9.48
CA LEU A 23 1.95 1.34 -8.35
C LEU A 23 2.15 -0.09 -7.85
N PHE A 24 1.07 -0.87 -7.70
CA PHE A 24 1.20 -2.27 -7.31
C PHE A 24 1.87 -3.12 -8.37
N ALA A 25 1.52 -2.96 -9.65
CA ALA A 25 2.11 -3.74 -10.73
C ALA A 25 3.63 -3.48 -10.84
N THR A 26 4.03 -2.21 -10.90
CA THR A 26 5.44 -1.81 -10.97
C THR A 26 6.19 -2.18 -9.70
N GLY A 27 5.61 -1.95 -8.53
CA GLY A 27 6.23 -2.30 -7.25
C GLY A 27 6.49 -3.79 -7.11
N ASN A 28 5.51 -4.64 -7.45
CA ASN A 28 5.69 -6.09 -7.45
C ASN A 28 6.70 -6.52 -8.52
N PHE A 29 6.68 -5.93 -9.71
CA PHE A 29 7.65 -6.23 -10.75
C PHE A 29 9.09 -6.00 -10.27
N LEU A 30 9.38 -4.86 -9.64
CA LEU A 30 10.71 -4.58 -9.09
C LEU A 30 11.12 -5.57 -7.99
N MET A 31 10.18 -5.98 -7.13
CA MET A 31 10.44 -6.98 -6.10
C MET A 31 10.75 -8.36 -6.70
N TYR A 32 10.00 -8.76 -7.74
CA TYR A 32 10.25 -10.01 -8.45
C TYR A 32 11.55 -9.97 -9.24
N GLU A 33 11.82 -8.88 -9.97
CA GLU A 33 13.06 -8.69 -10.71
C GLU A 33 14.24 -8.85 -9.75
N HIS A 34 14.21 -8.17 -8.60
CA HIS A 34 15.26 -8.25 -7.61
C HIS A 34 15.43 -9.70 -7.10
N LEU A 35 14.32 -10.34 -6.71
CA LEU A 35 14.33 -11.73 -6.22
C LEU A 35 14.96 -12.70 -7.23
N PHE A 36 14.58 -12.59 -8.52
CA PHE A 36 15.10 -13.47 -9.57
C PHE A 36 16.52 -13.13 -9.99
N ARG A 37 16.91 -11.85 -9.95
CA ARG A 37 18.22 -11.39 -10.41
C ARG A 37 19.32 -11.58 -9.38
N TYR A 38 19.00 -11.42 -8.09
CA TYR A 38 19.96 -11.49 -6.99
C TYR A 38 19.78 -12.77 -6.14
N GLY A 39 18.79 -13.60 -6.45
CA GLY A 39 18.61 -14.91 -5.80
C GLY A 39 18.12 -14.85 -4.36
N GLY A 40 17.60 -13.69 -3.93
CA GLY A 40 17.12 -13.44 -2.58
C GLY A 40 16.61 -12.00 -2.42
N PHE A 41 16.05 -11.71 -1.25
CA PHE A 41 15.85 -10.33 -0.79
C PHE A 41 17.04 -9.97 0.08
N ASP A 42 18.13 -9.52 -0.54
CA ASP A 42 19.18 -8.86 0.21
C ASP A 42 18.78 -7.40 0.35
N LEU A 43 18.48 -6.97 1.59
CA LEU A 43 18.01 -5.61 1.89
C LEU A 43 19.20 -4.65 1.88
N GLU A 44 19.88 -4.53 0.75
CA GLU A 44 20.92 -3.53 0.57
C GLU A 44 20.27 -2.14 0.64
N LEU A 45 20.78 -1.26 1.50
CA LEU A 45 20.13 0.01 1.88
C LEU A 45 19.80 0.97 0.69
N LEU A 46 20.35 0.71 -0.49
CA LEU A 46 20.21 1.48 -1.73
C LEU A 46 19.74 0.63 -2.93
N GLY A 47 19.27 -0.59 -2.68
CA GLY A 47 18.75 -1.48 -3.72
C GLY A 47 17.39 -1.03 -4.26
N HIS A 48 17.10 -1.41 -5.51
CA HIS A 48 15.82 -1.08 -6.15
C HIS A 48 14.63 -1.84 -5.55
N GLU A 49 14.85 -2.81 -4.66
CA GLU A 49 13.79 -3.41 -3.86
C GLU A 49 13.09 -2.38 -2.96
N TRP A 50 13.80 -1.35 -2.48
CA TRP A 50 13.19 -0.26 -1.69
C TRP A 50 12.26 0.60 -2.52
N TYR A 51 12.56 0.79 -3.81
CA TYR A 51 11.62 1.44 -4.73
C TYR A 51 10.39 0.57 -4.95
N GLY A 52 10.56 -0.74 -5.12
CA GLY A 52 9.46 -1.70 -5.23
C GLY A 52 8.52 -1.65 -4.01
N LEU A 53 9.09 -1.77 -2.81
CA LEU A 53 8.40 -1.64 -1.53
C LEU A 53 7.73 -0.27 -1.38
N GLY A 54 8.44 0.81 -1.70
CA GLY A 54 7.90 2.18 -1.63
C GLY A 54 6.67 2.35 -2.50
N LEU A 55 6.68 1.85 -3.74
CA LEU A 55 5.54 1.90 -4.64
C LEU A 55 4.35 1.10 -4.10
N ILE A 56 4.58 -0.09 -3.53
CA ILE A 56 3.52 -0.89 -2.89
C ILE A 56 2.92 -0.16 -1.69
N LEU A 57 3.74 0.49 -0.85
CA LEU A 57 3.26 1.26 0.30
C LEU A 57 2.46 2.49 -0.12
N ILE A 58 2.93 3.23 -1.13
CA ILE A 58 2.20 4.39 -1.68
C ILE A 58 0.89 3.93 -2.33
N GLY A 59 0.91 2.84 -3.10
CA GLY A 59 -0.28 2.22 -3.68
C GLY A 59 -1.29 1.79 -2.62
N THR A 60 -0.81 1.22 -1.51
CA THR A 60 -1.63 0.85 -0.36
C THR A 60 -2.25 2.09 0.30
N GLY A 61 -1.46 3.14 0.55
CA GLY A 61 -1.95 4.39 1.12
C GLY A 61 -2.99 5.08 0.22
N LEU A 62 -2.80 5.04 -1.09
CA LEU A 62 -3.79 5.51 -2.05
C LEU A 62 -5.04 4.63 -2.04
N SER A 63 -4.91 3.30 -2.02
CA SER A 63 -6.04 2.37 -2.04
C SER A 63 -6.96 2.52 -0.82
N ILE A 64 -6.38 2.77 0.35
CA ILE A 64 -7.13 2.89 1.60
C ILE A 64 -8.00 4.16 1.57
N LYS A 65 -9.29 4.00 1.86
CA LYS A 65 -10.12 5.15 2.22
C LYS A 65 -9.71 5.60 3.61
N TRP A 66 -9.30 6.86 3.79
CA TRP A 66 -8.88 7.42 5.08
C TRP A 66 -9.89 7.18 6.23
N GLY A 67 -11.20 7.11 5.93
CA GLY A 67 -12.22 6.71 6.90
C GLY A 67 -12.16 5.24 7.35
N GLN A 68 -11.67 4.34 6.50
CA GLN A 68 -11.41 2.94 6.86
C GLN A 68 -10.10 2.79 7.65
N LEU A 69 -9.11 3.66 7.42
CA LEU A 69 -7.84 3.65 8.16
C LEU A 69 -8.06 3.89 9.66
N GLN A 70 -8.94 4.83 10.02
CA GLN A 70 -9.32 5.07 11.42
C GLN A 70 -10.00 3.85 12.04
N GLY A 71 -10.86 3.15 11.27
CA GLY A 71 -11.48 1.90 11.70
C GLY A 71 -10.46 0.79 11.94
N LEU A 72 -9.49 0.65 11.04
CA LEU A 72 -8.40 -0.32 11.15
C LEU A 72 -7.52 -0.05 12.38
N ILE A 73 -7.10 1.21 12.59
CA ILE A 73 -6.31 1.61 13.76
C ILE A 73 -7.08 1.33 15.07
N LYS A 74 -8.38 1.65 15.11
CA LYS A 74 -9.24 1.37 16.26
C LYS A 74 -9.37 -0.14 16.50
N ALA A 75 -9.49 -0.94 15.45
CA ALA A 75 -9.55 -2.39 15.55
C ALA A 75 -8.23 -3.00 16.07
N ILE A 76 -7.09 -2.52 15.58
CA ILE A 76 -5.75 -2.95 16.05
C ILE A 76 -5.57 -2.58 17.53
N LYS A 77 -5.90 -1.35 17.91
CA LYS A 77 -5.82 -0.88 19.30
C LYS A 77 -6.70 -1.74 20.23
N ASN A 78 -7.93 -2.05 19.81
CA ASN A 78 -8.84 -2.90 20.58
C ASN A 78 -8.34 -4.34 20.71
N ARG A 79 -7.72 -4.92 19.66
CA ARG A 79 -7.11 -6.26 19.76
C ARG A 79 -5.92 -6.27 20.72
N ARG A 80 -5.06 -5.25 20.68
CA ARG A 80 -3.93 -5.11 21.61
C ARG A 80 -4.39 -4.98 23.05
N ILE A 81 -5.46 -4.21 23.31
CA ILE A 81 -6.04 -4.08 24.65
C ILE A 81 -6.59 -5.43 25.14
N ARG A 82 -7.31 -6.19 24.29
CA ARG A 82 -7.79 -7.52 24.66
C ARG A 82 -6.66 -8.49 24.96
N ALA A 83 -5.60 -8.50 24.16
CA ALA A 83 -4.43 -9.35 24.40
C ALA A 83 -3.76 -9.02 25.74
N ILE A 84 -3.63 -7.73 26.10
CA ILE A 84 -3.06 -7.31 27.39
C ILE A 84 -3.95 -7.74 28.57
N ILE A 85 -5.28 -7.69 28.42
CA ILE A 85 -6.22 -8.13 29.47
C ILE A 85 -6.14 -9.65 29.65
N ASP A 86 -6.08 -10.40 28.57
CA ASP A 86 -6.00 -11.88 28.57
C ASP A 86 -4.66 -12.37 29.17
N GLU A 87 -3.57 -11.61 28.99
CA GLU A 87 -2.28 -11.88 29.64
C GLU A 87 -2.24 -11.44 31.13
N GLY A 88 -3.09 -10.50 31.55
CA GLY A 88 -3.16 -10.01 32.93
C GLY A 88 -4.06 -10.82 33.87
N GLU A 89 -4.88 -11.73 33.34
CA GLU A 89 -5.73 -12.65 34.11
C GLU A 89 -5.02 -13.99 34.45
N ARG A 90 -3.72 -14.13 34.16
CA ARG A 90 -2.89 -15.30 34.53
C ARG A 90 -1.90 -15.01 35.65
#